data_AF-A0A378NT89-F1
#
_entry.id   AF-A0A378NT89-F1
#
_cell.length_a   1.000
_cell.length_b   1.000
_cell.length_c   1.000
_cell.angle_alpha   90.00
_cell.angle_beta   90.00
_cell.angle_gamma   90.00
#
_symmetry.space_group_name_H-M   'P 1'
#
loop_
_entity.id
_entity.type
_entity.pdbx_description
1 polymer ?
#
loop_
_entity_poly.entity_id
_entity_poly.type
_entity_poly.pdbx_seq_one_letter_code
_entity_poly.pdbx_strand_id
1 'polypeptide(L)'
;MIDYLSFFYTNGLGHLPDDEKKINITQDTINYLLDCNITEEKIILALLKAKDKECLRPDTLISNLWDNSLIEQNKFYFHKELQIISKAPVLDIKTGKIQSYPFYKEIKIVYKIEDLLQYYYNKNSIKELFNHNKDISILNFLINKYKPIKDILVLDLILLMIDISFKNRTNISNLISIDECSIEAINLLRKWKKEAKLIGADKIIWRSNKWLE
;
A
#
# COMPACT_ATOMS: atom_id res chain seq x y z
N MET A 1 -9.61 24.36 0.88
CA MET A 1 -9.51 22.90 1.05
C MET A 1 -10.91 22.35 0.95
N ILE A 2 -11.17 21.42 0.02
CA ILE A 2 -12.51 20.86 -0.19
C ILE A 2 -12.87 19.96 1.00
N ASP A 3 -14.08 20.11 1.55
CA ASP A 3 -14.65 19.13 2.45
C ASP A 3 -15.24 17.98 1.63
N TYR A 4 -14.44 16.92 1.45
CA TYR A 4 -14.80 15.75 0.66
C TYR A 4 -16.03 15.01 1.20
N LEU A 5 -16.25 15.04 2.52
CA LEU A 5 -17.37 14.36 3.16
C LEU A 5 -18.68 15.07 2.80
N SER A 6 -18.71 16.38 3.03
CA SER A 6 -19.84 17.22 2.62
C SER A 6 -20.07 17.18 1.11
N PHE A 7 -18.99 17.15 0.32
CA PHE A 7 -19.09 17.01 -1.13
C PHE A 7 -19.77 15.71 -1.55
N PHE A 8 -19.38 14.57 -0.97
CA PHE A 8 -19.96 13.25 -1.28
C PHE A 8 -21.46 13.22 -0.98
N TYR A 9 -21.88 13.69 0.20
CA TYR A 9 -23.28 13.64 0.59
C TYR A 9 -24.15 14.67 -0.14
N THR A 10 -23.63 15.87 -0.41
CA THR A 10 -24.40 16.92 -1.10
C THR A 10 -24.54 16.61 -2.59
N ASN A 11 -23.48 16.14 -3.26
CA ASN A 11 -23.48 15.93 -4.71
C ASN A 11 -23.80 14.49 -5.13
N GLY A 12 -23.59 13.52 -4.23
CA GLY A 12 -23.89 12.12 -4.49
C GLY A 12 -25.32 11.75 -4.10
N LEU A 13 -25.62 11.85 -2.80
CA LEU A 13 -26.89 11.40 -2.21
C LEU A 13 -27.95 12.51 -2.08
N GLY A 14 -27.54 13.77 -2.11
CA GLY A 14 -28.42 14.93 -1.89
C GLY A 14 -28.88 15.10 -0.44
N HIS A 15 -28.39 14.27 0.49
CA HIS A 15 -28.67 14.32 1.92
C HIS A 15 -27.55 13.65 2.72
N LEU A 16 -27.45 14.00 4.01
CA LEU A 16 -26.61 13.30 4.98
C LEU A 16 -27.32 12.02 5.44
N PRO A 17 -26.62 10.89 5.62
CA PRO A 17 -27.22 9.69 6.19
C PRO A 17 -27.55 9.92 7.66
N ASP A 18 -28.67 9.36 8.13
CA ASP A 18 -29.04 9.36 9.54
C ASP A 18 -28.11 8.48 10.40
N ASP A 19 -27.39 7.56 9.76
CA ASP A 19 -26.48 6.62 10.42
C ASP A 19 -25.03 7.15 10.46
N GLU A 20 -24.59 7.52 11.67
CA GLU A 20 -23.24 8.01 11.96
C GLU A 20 -22.15 7.00 11.54
N LYS A 21 -22.43 5.69 11.56
CA LYS A 21 -21.47 4.67 11.10
C LYS A 21 -21.13 4.86 9.63
N LYS A 22 -22.12 5.20 8.78
CA LYS A 22 -21.92 5.42 7.34
C LYS A 22 -21.06 6.65 7.05
N ILE A 23 -21.26 7.71 7.84
CA ILE A 23 -20.46 8.93 7.80
C ILE A 23 -19.00 8.59 8.14
N ASN A 24 -18.78 7.88 9.24
CA ASN A 24 -17.45 7.51 9.69
C ASN A 24 -16.71 6.57 8.72
N ILE A 25 -17.41 5.61 8.11
CA ILE A 25 -16.84 4.74 7.05
C ILE A 25 -16.37 5.58 5.84
N THR A 26 -17.18 6.55 5.41
CA THR A 26 -16.85 7.43 4.29
C THR A 26 -15.65 8.31 4.64
N GLN A 27 -15.62 8.90 5.83
CA GLN A 27 -14.50 9.71 6.30
C GLN A 27 -13.20 8.89 6.39
N ASP A 28 -13.28 7.68 6.94
CA ASP A 28 -12.14 6.77 7.03
C ASP A 28 -11.61 6.37 5.64
N THR A 29 -12.49 6.16 4.67
CA THR A 29 -12.09 5.88 3.28
C THR A 29 -11.44 7.09 2.61
N ILE A 30 -11.95 8.30 2.85
CA ILE A 30 -11.32 9.55 2.38
C ILE A 30 -9.93 9.71 3.00
N ASN A 31 -9.78 9.47 4.30
CA ASN A 31 -8.49 9.53 4.98
C ASN A 31 -7.48 8.52 4.39
N TYR A 32 -7.94 7.31 4.05
CA TYR A 32 -7.11 6.32 3.36
C TYR A 32 -6.66 6.79 1.96
N LEU A 33 -7.53 7.43 1.17
CA LEU A 33 -7.17 8.01 -0.12
C LEU A 33 -6.11 9.11 0.03
N LEU A 34 -6.24 9.95 1.06
CA LEU A 34 -5.27 11.00 1.39
C LEU A 34 -3.92 10.42 1.82
N ASP A 35 -3.92 9.39 2.68
CA ASP A 35 -2.69 8.69 3.08
C ASP A 35 -2.00 7.99 1.90
N CYS A 36 -2.74 7.65 0.85
CA CYS A 36 -2.22 7.14 -0.42
C CYS A 36 -1.73 8.23 -1.39
N ASN A 37 -1.74 9.51 -0.98
CA ASN A 37 -1.41 10.66 -1.82
C ASN A 37 -2.22 10.73 -3.13
N ILE A 38 -3.48 10.31 -3.10
CA ILE A 38 -4.36 10.43 -4.27
C ILE A 38 -4.66 11.90 -4.53
N THR A 39 -4.52 12.33 -5.77
CA THR A 39 -4.82 13.70 -6.20
C THR A 39 -6.29 14.05 -6.00
N GLU A 40 -6.58 15.30 -5.65
CA GLU A 40 -7.94 15.82 -5.44
C GLU A 40 -8.89 15.46 -6.60
N GLU A 41 -8.46 15.61 -7.85
CA GLU A 41 -9.26 15.25 -9.04
C GLU A 41 -9.71 13.78 -9.04
N LYS A 42 -8.81 12.86 -8.69
CA LYS A 42 -9.10 11.43 -8.60
C LYS A 42 -10.00 11.10 -7.40
N ILE A 43 -9.84 11.81 -6.28
CA ILE A 43 -10.72 11.67 -5.12
C ILE A 43 -12.14 12.08 -5.52
N ILE A 44 -12.32 13.28 -6.08
CA ILE A 44 -13.63 13.78 -6.54
C ILE A 44 -14.27 12.80 -7.52
N LEU A 45 -13.51 12.30 -8.49
CA LEU A 45 -14.02 11.33 -9.47
C LEU A 45 -14.45 10.00 -8.81
N ALA A 46 -13.73 9.54 -7.78
CA ALA A 46 -14.13 8.37 -6.99
C ALA A 46 -15.42 8.62 -6.20
N LEU A 47 -15.58 9.81 -5.59
CA LEU A 47 -16.79 10.20 -4.87
C LEU A 47 -18.01 10.26 -5.80
N LEU A 48 -17.88 10.91 -6.95
CA LEU A 48 -18.96 11.04 -7.94
C LEU A 48 -19.40 9.67 -8.51
N LYS A 49 -18.46 8.74 -8.71
CA LYS A 49 -18.79 7.38 -9.17
C LYS A 49 -19.43 6.51 -8.09
N ALA A 50 -19.32 6.90 -6.82
CA ALA A 50 -19.92 6.18 -5.70
C ALA A 50 -21.27 6.77 -5.24
N LYS A 51 -21.83 7.73 -5.99
CA LYS A 51 -23.03 8.52 -5.61
C LYS A 51 -24.27 7.72 -5.22
N ASP A 52 -24.44 6.51 -5.75
CA ASP A 52 -25.60 5.66 -5.47
C ASP A 52 -25.41 4.77 -4.22
N LYS A 53 -24.29 4.95 -3.49
CA LYS A 53 -23.98 4.19 -2.27
C LYS A 53 -24.17 5.08 -1.05
N GLU A 54 -24.80 4.53 -0.01
CA GLU A 54 -25.02 5.25 1.25
C GLU A 54 -23.71 5.58 2.00
N CYS A 55 -22.63 4.86 1.72
CA CYS A 55 -21.28 5.15 2.19
C CYS A 55 -20.22 4.75 1.16
N LEU A 56 -19.09 5.43 1.20
CA LEU A 56 -17.91 5.06 0.42
C LEU A 56 -17.08 4.06 1.23
N ARG A 57 -16.89 2.85 0.69
CA ARG A 57 -16.03 1.82 1.30
C ARG A 57 -14.76 1.59 0.49
N PRO A 58 -13.61 1.29 1.13
CA PRO A 58 -12.32 1.16 0.43
C PRO A 58 -12.29 -0.01 -0.58
N ASP A 59 -12.94 -1.12 -0.25
CA ASP A 59 -13.06 -2.31 -1.09
C ASP A 59 -13.95 -2.09 -2.33
N THR A 60 -14.72 -0.99 -2.34
CA THR A 60 -15.64 -0.65 -3.43
C THR A 60 -15.16 0.55 -4.28
N LEU A 61 -13.92 0.98 -4.05
CA LEU A 61 -13.27 2.04 -4.83
C LEU A 61 -13.10 1.62 -6.30
N ILE A 62 -13.13 2.62 -7.17
CA ILE A 62 -13.02 2.41 -8.61
C ILE A 62 -11.62 1.94 -9.01
N SER A 63 -11.54 1.02 -9.96
CA SER A 63 -10.26 0.46 -10.43
C SER A 63 -9.32 1.50 -11.03
N ASN A 64 -9.85 2.61 -11.58
CA ASN A 64 -9.06 3.71 -12.15
C ASN A 64 -8.06 4.33 -11.17
N LEU A 65 -8.26 4.17 -9.86
CA LEU A 65 -7.29 4.65 -8.88
C LEU A 65 -5.96 3.89 -8.97
N TRP A 66 -5.98 2.63 -9.41
CA TRP A 66 -4.81 1.77 -9.63
C TRP A 66 -4.21 1.88 -11.03
N ASP A 67 -4.74 2.75 -11.91
CA ASP A 67 -4.20 2.92 -13.27
C ASP A 67 -2.70 3.31 -13.20
N ASN A 68 -1.87 2.56 -13.92
CA ASN A 68 -0.40 2.67 -13.94
C ASN A 68 0.31 2.34 -12.60
N SER A 69 -0.36 1.66 -11.67
CA SER A 69 0.24 1.12 -10.45
C SER A 69 0.83 -0.28 -10.67
N LEU A 70 1.93 -0.59 -9.99
CA LEU A 70 2.44 -1.97 -9.85
C LEU A 70 1.67 -2.75 -8.77
N ILE A 71 0.87 -2.06 -7.95
CA ILE A 71 -0.04 -2.68 -7.00
C ILE A 71 -1.31 -3.12 -7.72
N GLU A 72 -1.71 -4.36 -7.48
CA GLU A 72 -2.99 -4.90 -7.91
C GLU A 72 -4.09 -4.59 -6.88
N GLN A 73 -5.25 -4.16 -7.37
CA GLN A 73 -6.41 -3.89 -6.52
C GLN A 73 -6.81 -5.14 -5.72
N ASN A 74 -7.14 -4.93 -4.44
CA ASN A 74 -7.60 -5.98 -3.52
C ASN A 74 -6.60 -7.14 -3.29
N LYS A 75 -5.30 -6.93 -3.58
CA LYS A 75 -4.24 -7.87 -3.21
C LYS A 75 -3.54 -7.43 -1.94
N PHE A 76 -3.24 -8.40 -1.08
CA PHE A 76 -2.44 -8.18 0.12
C PHE A 76 -0.96 -8.35 -0.21
N TYR A 77 -0.18 -7.32 0.09
CA TYR A 77 1.28 -7.33 -0.04
C TYR A 77 1.92 -7.43 1.33
N PHE A 78 2.98 -8.24 1.47
CA PHE A 78 3.69 -8.46 2.72
C PHE A 78 4.69 -7.36 3.03
N HIS A 79 5.29 -6.75 2.00
CA HIS A 79 6.36 -5.80 2.17
C HIS A 79 5.87 -4.49 2.80
N LYS A 80 6.54 -4.04 3.86
CA LYS A 80 6.14 -2.87 4.66
C LYS A 80 6.04 -1.57 3.86
N GLU A 81 6.87 -1.42 2.82
CA GLU A 81 6.84 -0.25 1.92
C GLU A 81 5.48 -0.07 1.23
N LEU A 82 4.73 -1.15 1.05
CA LEU A 82 3.44 -1.14 0.37
C LEU A 82 2.27 -1.04 1.35
N GLN A 83 2.55 -1.05 2.66
CA GLN A 83 1.54 -1.08 3.71
C GLN A 83 1.37 0.28 4.38
N ILE A 84 0.14 0.58 4.79
CA ILE A 84 -0.21 1.69 5.68
C ILE A 84 -0.72 1.06 6.97
N ILE A 85 0.03 1.21 8.05
CA ILE A 85 -0.25 0.57 9.35
C ILE A 85 -0.56 1.63 10.38
N SER A 86 -1.52 1.35 11.26
CA SER A 86 -1.83 2.18 12.42
C SER A 86 -0.60 2.42 13.30
N LYS A 87 -0.52 3.59 13.94
CA LYS A 87 0.54 3.89 14.91
C LYS A 87 0.54 2.87 16.03
N ALA A 88 1.74 2.47 16.46
CA ALA A 88 1.91 1.63 17.63
C ALA A 88 1.38 2.38 18.88
N PRO A 89 0.83 1.67 19.88
CA PRO A 89 0.44 2.27 21.15
C PRO A 89 1.64 2.95 21.82
N VAL A 90 1.43 4.14 22.36
CA VAL A 90 2.49 4.92 23.02
C VAL A 90 2.12 5.13 24.49
N LEU A 91 3.08 4.88 25.38
CA LEU A 91 2.94 5.24 26.79
C LEU A 91 3.17 6.75 26.95
N ASP A 92 2.14 7.47 27.39
CA ASP A 92 2.32 8.84 27.87
C ASP A 92 3.02 8.79 29.23
N ILE A 93 4.31 9.13 29.25
CA ILE A 93 5.16 9.09 30.44
C ILE A 93 4.65 10.05 31.53
N LYS A 94 3.98 11.15 31.15
CA LYS A 94 3.49 12.15 32.12
C LYS A 94 2.22 11.68 32.81
N THR A 95 1.34 10.99 32.10
CA THR A 95 0.05 10.54 32.65
C THR A 95 0.03 9.05 33.02
N GLY A 96 1.06 8.29 32.66
CA GLY A 96 1.12 6.83 32.82
C GLY A 96 0.08 6.08 31.99
N LYS A 97 -0.56 6.73 31.01
CA LYS A 97 -1.64 6.14 30.22
C LYS A 97 -1.12 5.64 28.88
N ILE A 98 -1.60 4.47 28.47
CA ILE A 98 -1.35 3.94 27.13
C ILE A 98 -2.32 4.63 26.17
N GLN A 99 -1.78 5.40 25.23
CA GLN A 99 -2.53 5.90 24.09
C GLN A 99 -2.54 4.80 23.02
N SER A 100 -3.68 4.13 22.85
CA SER A 100 -3.90 3.14 21.81
C SER A 100 -4.71 3.72 20.65
N TYR A 101 -4.46 3.20 19.46
CA TYR A 101 -5.17 3.57 18.23
C TYR A 101 -5.85 2.31 17.66
N PRO A 102 -7.02 2.44 17.00
CA PRO A 102 -7.62 1.32 16.29
C PRO A 102 -6.63 0.73 15.29
N PHE A 103 -6.44 -0.59 15.35
CA PHE A 103 -5.51 -1.27 14.49
C PHE A 103 -6.05 -1.32 13.05
N TYR A 104 -5.22 -0.93 12.10
CA TYR A 104 -5.48 -1.13 10.68
C TYR A 104 -4.19 -1.50 9.95
N LYS A 105 -4.35 -2.24 8.86
CA LYS A 105 -3.29 -2.70 7.99
C LYS A 105 -3.79 -2.69 6.55
N GLU A 106 -3.53 -1.58 5.89
CA GLU A 106 -4.02 -1.26 4.56
C GLU A 106 -2.87 -1.34 3.54
N ILE A 107 -3.20 -1.36 2.25
CA ILE A 107 -2.22 -1.40 1.15
C ILE A 107 -2.28 -0.08 0.40
N LYS A 108 -1.15 0.49 -0.02
CA LYS A 108 -1.12 1.68 -0.88
C LYS A 108 -1.90 1.42 -2.18
N ILE A 109 -2.48 2.47 -2.76
CA ILE A 109 -3.16 2.34 -4.06
C ILE A 109 -2.16 2.46 -5.21
N VAL A 110 -1.30 3.48 -5.16
CA VAL A 110 -0.35 3.81 -6.22
C VAL A 110 1.07 3.48 -5.76
N TYR A 111 1.76 2.67 -6.56
CA TYR A 111 3.19 2.43 -6.44
C TYR A 111 3.75 2.18 -7.83
N LYS A 112 4.50 3.14 -8.36
CA LYS A 112 5.01 3.11 -9.73
C LYS A 112 6.42 2.53 -9.80
N ILE A 113 6.91 2.36 -11.03
CA ILE A 113 8.29 1.92 -11.26
C ILE A 113 9.31 2.94 -10.70
N GLU A 114 8.97 4.22 -10.73
CA GLU A 114 9.78 5.29 -10.15
C GLU A 114 9.86 5.18 -8.62
N ASP A 115 8.76 4.82 -7.95
CA ASP A 115 8.74 4.60 -6.50
C ASP A 115 9.63 3.40 -6.12
N LEU A 116 9.58 2.33 -6.91
CA LEU A 116 10.44 1.15 -6.74
C LEU A 116 11.92 1.48 -6.94
N LEU A 117 12.24 2.28 -7.96
CA LEU A 117 13.59 2.74 -8.20
C LEU A 117 14.08 3.63 -7.05
N GLN A 118 13.24 4.57 -6.61
CA GLN A 118 13.57 5.46 -5.50
C GLN A 118 13.77 4.66 -4.21
N TYR A 119 13.01 3.60 -3.98
CA TYR A 119 13.22 2.68 -2.85
C TYR A 119 14.61 2.03 -2.90
N TYR A 120 15.04 1.56 -4.07
CA TYR A 120 16.40 1.04 -4.27
C TYR A 120 17.46 2.12 -4.02
N TYR A 121 17.31 3.31 -4.60
CA TYR A 121 18.25 4.42 -4.43
C TYR A 121 18.35 4.93 -2.99
N ASN A 122 17.25 4.92 -2.24
CA ASN A 122 17.25 5.34 -0.84
C ASN A 122 18.04 4.38 0.06
N LYS A 123 18.19 3.11 -0.35
CA LYS A 123 19.02 2.12 0.37
C LYS A 123 20.48 2.13 -0.06
N ASN A 124 20.76 2.59 -1.27
CA ASN A 124 22.12 2.65 -1.79
C ASN A 124 22.78 3.97 -1.39
N SER A 125 23.97 3.89 -0.80
CA SER A 125 24.75 5.06 -0.39
C SER A 125 25.54 5.68 -1.55
N ILE A 126 25.80 4.93 -2.63
CA ILE A 126 26.67 5.34 -3.74
C ILE A 126 25.84 5.88 -4.91
N LYS A 127 25.57 7.18 -4.89
CA LYS A 127 24.71 7.85 -5.89
C LYS A 127 25.37 7.98 -7.27
N GLU A 128 26.70 7.93 -7.32
CA GLU A 128 27.51 8.05 -8.53
C GLU A 128 27.27 6.90 -9.53
N LEU A 129 26.74 5.78 -9.05
CA LEU A 129 26.44 4.60 -9.87
C LEU A 129 25.01 4.60 -10.42
N PHE A 130 24.20 5.60 -10.05
CA PHE A 130 22.79 5.64 -10.45
C PHE A 130 22.66 5.94 -11.93
N ASN A 131 21.90 5.09 -12.63
CA ASN A 131 21.55 5.31 -14.02
C ASN A 131 20.06 5.05 -14.20
N HIS A 132 19.27 6.09 -14.05
CA HIS A 132 17.81 6.02 -14.02
C HIS A 132 17.21 5.20 -15.17
N ASN A 133 17.62 5.45 -16.42
CA ASN A 133 17.07 4.76 -17.59
C ASN A 133 17.45 3.28 -17.63
N LYS A 134 18.72 2.98 -17.32
CA LYS A 134 19.21 1.60 -17.23
C LYS A 134 18.51 0.85 -16.10
N ASP A 135 18.40 1.47 -14.94
CA ASP A 135 17.86 0.85 -13.73
C ASP A 135 16.35 0.60 -13.84
N ILE A 136 15.59 1.51 -14.46
CA ILE A 136 14.18 1.25 -14.85
C ILE A 136 14.09 0.05 -15.79
N SER A 137 14.97 -0.02 -16.80
CA SER A 137 14.97 -1.14 -17.75
C SER A 137 15.25 -2.47 -17.06
N ILE A 138 16.16 -2.48 -16.07
CA ILE A 138 16.46 -3.66 -15.25
C ILE A 138 15.26 -4.03 -14.38
N LEU A 139 14.62 -3.07 -13.71
CA LEU A 139 13.44 -3.36 -12.89
C LEU A 139 12.30 -3.94 -13.73
N ASN A 140 12.02 -3.38 -14.91
CA ASN A 140 11.04 -3.93 -15.84
C ASN A 140 11.41 -5.35 -16.31
N PHE A 141 12.69 -5.60 -16.59
CA PHE A 141 13.17 -6.95 -16.89
C PHE A 141 12.90 -7.93 -15.74
N LEU A 142 13.24 -7.57 -14.49
CA LEU A 142 13.01 -8.41 -13.31
C LEU A 142 11.52 -8.66 -13.07
N ILE A 143 10.67 -7.63 -13.21
CA ILE A 143 9.21 -7.78 -13.11
C ILE A 143 8.71 -8.83 -14.10
N ASN A 144 9.12 -8.72 -15.37
CA ASN A 144 8.70 -9.65 -16.41
C ASN A 144 9.27 -11.06 -16.22
N LYS A 145 10.51 -11.17 -15.75
CA LYS A 145 11.18 -12.45 -15.45
C LYS A 145 10.41 -13.25 -14.39
N TYR A 146 9.93 -12.59 -13.34
CA TYR A 146 9.27 -13.26 -12.21
C TYR A 146 7.75 -13.34 -12.32
N LYS A 147 7.13 -12.64 -13.28
CA LYS A 147 5.68 -12.69 -13.58
C LYS A 147 5.08 -14.09 -13.73
N PRO A 148 5.78 -15.11 -14.27
CA PRO A 148 5.24 -16.47 -14.36
C PRO A 148 5.02 -17.15 -13.00
N ILE A 149 5.62 -16.68 -11.91
CA ILE A 149 5.48 -17.25 -10.57
C ILE A 149 4.12 -16.82 -10.00
N LYS A 150 3.12 -17.72 -10.04
CA LYS A 150 1.73 -17.39 -9.67
C LYS A 150 1.46 -17.35 -8.16
N ASP A 151 2.32 -17.97 -7.36
CA ASP A 151 2.07 -18.13 -5.92
C ASP A 151 2.57 -16.93 -5.08
N ILE A 152 3.28 -15.99 -5.69
CA ILE A 152 3.87 -14.81 -5.06
C ILE A 152 3.53 -13.56 -5.88
N LEU A 153 3.36 -12.41 -5.21
CA LEU A 153 3.24 -11.13 -5.89
C LEU A 153 4.65 -10.62 -6.25
N VAL A 154 4.85 -10.32 -7.53
CA VAL A 154 6.19 -9.96 -8.07
C VAL A 154 6.77 -8.73 -7.39
N LEU A 155 5.96 -7.72 -7.07
CA LEU A 155 6.43 -6.51 -6.42
C LEU A 155 6.97 -6.77 -5.00
N ASP A 156 6.30 -7.64 -4.22
CA ASP A 156 6.80 -8.09 -2.91
C ASP A 156 8.15 -8.79 -3.06
N LEU A 157 8.28 -9.63 -4.10
CA LEU A 157 9.52 -10.35 -4.40
C LEU A 157 10.67 -9.40 -4.68
N ILE A 158 10.48 -8.42 -5.58
CA ILE A 158 11.56 -7.48 -5.94
C ILE A 158 11.95 -6.62 -4.74
N LEU A 159 10.98 -6.10 -3.98
CA LEU A 159 11.27 -5.31 -2.79
C LEU A 159 12.03 -6.14 -1.74
N LEU A 160 11.65 -7.40 -1.54
CA LEU A 160 12.37 -8.29 -0.64
C LEU A 160 13.77 -8.62 -1.13
N MET A 161 13.97 -8.82 -2.44
CA MET A 161 15.29 -9.01 -3.04
C MET A 161 16.19 -7.81 -2.80
N ILE A 162 15.66 -6.59 -2.93
CA ILE A 162 16.38 -5.35 -2.56
C ILE A 162 16.77 -5.40 -1.08
N ASP A 163 15.82 -5.69 -0.18
CA ASP A 163 16.06 -5.75 1.26
C ASP A 163 17.14 -6.77 1.65
N ILE A 164 17.07 -7.99 1.12
CA ILE A 164 18.05 -9.04 1.39
C ILE A 164 19.42 -8.64 0.86
N SER A 165 19.48 -8.08 -0.35
CA SER A 165 20.75 -7.70 -0.97
C SER A 165 21.49 -6.65 -0.14
N PHE A 166 20.79 -5.63 0.37
CA PHE A 166 21.39 -4.61 1.24
C PHE A 166 21.62 -5.07 2.68
N LYS A 167 20.94 -6.13 3.13
CA LYS A 167 21.23 -6.76 4.43
C LYS A 167 22.51 -7.60 4.35
N ASN A 168 22.71 -8.31 3.24
CA ASN A 168 23.83 -9.23 3.06
C ASN A 168 25.09 -8.55 2.52
N ARG A 169 24.95 -7.38 1.87
CA ARG A 169 26.05 -6.63 1.25
C ARG A 169 26.00 -5.18 1.68
N THR A 170 27.16 -4.63 2.00
CA THR A 170 27.28 -3.22 2.38
C THR A 170 27.04 -2.28 1.21
N ASN A 171 27.41 -2.68 -0.02
CA ASN A 171 27.22 -1.86 -1.22
C ASN A 171 26.83 -2.74 -2.42
N ILE A 172 25.86 -2.25 -3.20
CA ILE A 172 25.43 -2.87 -4.46
C ILE A 172 25.83 -1.93 -5.59
N SER A 173 26.73 -2.37 -6.47
CA SER A 173 27.24 -1.56 -7.57
C SER A 173 26.30 -1.48 -8.78
N ASN A 174 25.39 -2.46 -8.93
CA ASN A 174 24.47 -2.54 -10.05
C ASN A 174 23.16 -3.18 -9.62
N LEU A 175 22.02 -2.58 -9.98
CA LEU A 175 20.69 -3.05 -9.59
C LEU A 175 20.46 -4.51 -9.97
N ILE A 176 20.98 -4.97 -11.11
CA ILE A 176 20.76 -6.35 -11.57
C ILE A 176 21.25 -7.41 -10.57
N SER A 177 22.23 -7.11 -9.72
CA SER A 177 22.78 -8.10 -8.78
C SER A 177 21.80 -8.49 -7.68
N ILE A 178 20.69 -7.76 -7.49
CA ILE A 178 19.64 -8.20 -6.55
C ILE A 178 19.02 -9.55 -6.95
N ASP A 179 19.14 -9.91 -8.24
CA ASP A 179 18.70 -11.18 -8.79
C ASP A 179 19.36 -12.40 -8.14
N GLU A 180 20.57 -12.22 -7.62
CA GLU A 180 21.33 -13.26 -6.92
C GLU A 180 20.64 -13.71 -5.62
N CYS A 181 19.79 -12.87 -5.03
CA CYS A 181 19.02 -13.17 -3.82
C CYS A 181 17.60 -13.73 -4.11
N SER A 182 17.27 -13.99 -5.38
CA SER A 182 15.91 -14.39 -5.80
C SER A 182 15.41 -15.67 -5.14
N ILE A 183 16.24 -16.72 -5.07
CA ILE A 183 15.87 -18.02 -4.46
C ILE A 183 15.55 -17.84 -2.96
N GLU A 184 16.39 -17.08 -2.25
CA GLU A 184 16.19 -16.77 -0.84
C GLU A 184 14.89 -16.00 -0.63
N ALA A 185 14.65 -14.96 -1.43
CA ALA A 185 13.45 -14.13 -1.35
C ALA A 185 12.17 -14.93 -1.64
N ILE A 186 12.18 -15.80 -2.67
CA ILE A 186 11.04 -16.67 -3.00
C ILE A 186 10.70 -17.60 -1.84
N ASN A 187 11.72 -18.24 -1.25
CA ASN A 187 11.51 -19.17 -0.13
C ASN A 187 10.97 -18.45 1.12
N LEU A 188 11.48 -17.26 1.42
CA LEU A 188 10.99 -16.44 2.53
C LEU A 188 9.54 -15.99 2.31
N LEU A 189 9.17 -15.52 1.11
CA LEU A 189 7.80 -15.11 0.83
C LEU A 189 6.82 -16.28 0.91
N ARG A 190 7.19 -17.47 0.43
CA ARG A 190 6.39 -18.69 0.61
C ARG A 190 6.19 -19.03 2.07
N LYS A 191 7.25 -18.93 2.87
CA LYS A 191 7.20 -19.14 4.32
C LYS A 191 6.25 -18.14 4.99
N TRP A 192 6.42 -16.84 4.74
CA TRP A 192 5.56 -15.79 5.29
C TRP A 192 4.10 -15.98 4.89
N LYS A 193 3.84 -16.32 3.63
CA LYS A 193 2.48 -16.59 3.15
C LYS A 193 1.85 -17.78 3.86
N LYS A 194 2.60 -18.86 4.06
CA LYS A 194 2.13 -20.04 4.80
C LYS A 194 1.81 -19.70 6.26
N GLU A 195 2.72 -19.00 6.94
CA GLU A 195 2.54 -18.59 8.33
C GLU A 195 1.36 -17.63 8.49
N ALA A 196 1.28 -16.60 7.65
CA ALA A 196 0.19 -15.62 7.68
C ALA A 196 -1.17 -16.25 7.41
N LYS A 197 -1.25 -17.22 6.48
CA LYS A 197 -2.49 -17.96 6.22
C LYS A 197 -2.95 -18.78 7.42
N LEU A 198 -2.02 -19.38 8.18
CA LEU A 198 -2.36 -20.17 9.38
C LEU A 198 -2.99 -19.30 10.48
N ILE A 199 -2.53 -18.05 10.62
CA ILE A 199 -3.01 -17.12 11.65
C ILE A 199 -4.05 -16.11 11.13
N GLY A 200 -4.42 -16.20 9.84
CA GLY A 200 -5.35 -15.27 9.18
C GLY A 200 -4.84 -13.83 9.07
N ALA A 201 -3.52 -13.64 8.98
CA ALA A 201 -2.85 -12.33 8.86
C ALA A 201 -2.53 -11.93 7.41
N ASP A 202 -2.96 -12.72 6.41
CA ASP A 202 -2.79 -12.49 4.98
C ASP A 202 -3.94 -11.67 4.35
N LYS A 203 -4.55 -10.78 5.14
CA LYS A 203 -5.73 -9.98 4.76
C LYS A 203 -5.52 -8.50 5.02
N ILE A 204 -6.20 -7.69 4.22
CA ILE A 204 -6.30 -6.25 4.42
C ILE A 204 -7.25 -5.99 5.60
N ILE A 205 -6.84 -5.14 6.53
CA ILE A 205 -7.66 -4.72 7.67
C ILE A 205 -7.89 -3.22 7.52
N TRP A 206 -9.08 -2.87 7.01
CA TRP A 206 -9.47 -1.48 6.78
C TRP A 206 -9.75 -0.77 8.09
N ARG A 207 -9.32 0.50 8.19
CA ARG A 207 -9.60 1.33 9.38
C ARG A 207 -11.09 1.54 9.63
N SER A 208 -11.91 1.41 8.59
CA SER A 208 -13.37 1.50 8.65
C SER A 208 -14.05 0.24 9.21
N ASN A 209 -13.35 -0.89 9.34
CA ASN A 209 -13.96 -2.16 9.79
C ASN A 209 -14.56 -2.07 11.19
N LYS A 210 -14.01 -1.22 12.07
CA LYS A 210 -14.53 -0.96 13.42
C LYS A 210 -15.98 -0.45 13.45
N TRP A 211 -16.50 0.04 12.32
CA TRP A 211 -17.88 0.53 12.20
C TRP A 211 -18.83 -0.51 11.59
N LEU A 212 -18.30 -1.61 11.05
CA LEU A 212 -19.08 -2.67 10.41
C LEU A 212 -19.51 -3.76 11.41
N GLU A 213 -18.98 -3.70 12.63
CA GLU A 213 -19.40 -4.47 13.80
C GLU A 213 -20.63 -3.83 14.48
#